data_AF-A0AAV6BLX1-F1
#
_entry.id   AF-A0AAV6BLX1-F1
#
_cell.length_a   1.000
_cell.length_b   1.000
_cell.length_c   1.000
_cell.angle_alpha   90.00
_cell.angle_beta   90.00
_cell.angle_gamma   90.00
#
_symmetry.space_group_name_H-M   'P 1'
#
loop_
_entity.id
_entity.type
_entity.pdbx_description
1 polymer ?
#
loop_
_entity_poly.entity_id
_entity_poly.type
_entity_poly.pdbx_seq_one_letter_code
_entity_poly.pdbx_strand_id
1 'polypeptide(L)' 'MRLLAVRHGATEWSQARRFAGSRDIPLIAQGRLQAEAVAQALGETVTAAV' A
#
# COMPACT_ATOMS: atom_id res chain seq x y z
N MET A 1 -8.87 -7.27 -20.73
CA MET A 1 -7.70 -6.76 -19.97
C MET A 1 -8.21 -6.29 -18.61
N ARG A 2 -7.51 -6.62 -17.51
CA ARG A 2 -7.91 -6.21 -16.15
C ARG A 2 -6.76 -5.42 -15.52
N LEU A 3 -7.08 -4.24 -14.96
CA LEU A 3 -6.13 -3.38 -14.27
C LEU A 3 -6.50 -3.31 -12.79
N LEU A 4 -5.49 -3.44 -11.92
CA LEU A 4 -5.63 -3.31 -10.48
C LEU A 4 -4.72 -2.18 -10.01
N ALA A 5 -5.24 -1.28 -9.18
CA ALA A 5 -4.48 -0.20 -8.57
C ALA A 5 -4.61 -0.29 -7.05
N VAL A 6 -3.47 -0.33 -6.36
CA VAL A 6 -3.39 -0.40 -4.91
C VAL A 6 -2.66 0.84 -4.41
N ARG A 7 -3.26 1.55 -3.45
CA ARG A 7 -2.56 2.62 -2.74
C ARG A 7 -1.63 1.99 -1.69
N HIS A 8 -0.45 2.55 -1.50
CA HIS A 8 0.44 2.15 -0.41
C HIS A 8 -0.24 2.23 0.96
N GLY A 9 0.28 1.48 1.93
CA GLY A 9 -0.20 1.48 3.30
C GLY A 9 0.06 2.80 4.05
N ALA A 10 -0.52 2.92 5.23
CA ALA A 10 -0.34 4.09 6.08
C ALA A 10 1.13 4.35 6.44
N THR A 11 1.51 5.63 6.36
CA THR A 11 2.71 6.24 6.95
C THR A 11 2.30 7.30 7.96
N GLU A 12 3.23 7.76 8.79
CA GLU A 12 2.97 8.87 9.73
C GLU A 12 2.40 10.11 9.01
N TRP A 13 2.90 10.41 7.80
CA TRP A 13 2.49 11.60 7.04
C TRP A 13 1.11 11.44 6.41
N SER A 14 0.78 10.24 5.91
CA SER A 14 -0.56 9.98 5.39
C SER A 14 -1.63 10.11 6.49
N GLN A 15 -1.32 9.64 7.72
CA GLN A 15 -2.21 9.80 8.88
C GLN A 15 -2.34 11.26 9.29
N ALA A 16 -1.23 11.98 9.34
CA ALA A 16 -1.21 13.40 9.67
C ALA A 16 -1.76 14.30 8.55
N ARG A 17 -2.21 13.73 7.41
CA ARG A 17 -2.67 14.46 6.21
C ARG A 17 -1.64 15.48 5.71
N ARG A 18 -0.36 15.08 5.70
CA ARG A 18 0.77 15.89 5.24
C ARG A 18 1.22 15.45 3.85
N PHE A 19 1.68 16.39 3.04
CA PHE A 19 2.25 16.12 1.72
C PHE A 19 3.68 15.55 1.85
N ALA A 20 3.86 14.25 1.56
CA ALA A 20 5.17 13.59 1.64
C ALA A 20 6.12 13.99 0.50
N GLY A 21 5.59 14.16 -0.73
CA GLY A 21 6.41 14.34 -1.93
C GLY A 21 7.23 13.08 -2.24
N SER A 22 8.48 13.27 -2.65
CA SER A 22 9.45 12.20 -2.98
C SER A 22 10.22 11.63 -1.78
N ARG A 23 9.77 11.93 -0.55
CA ARG A 23 10.43 11.44 0.66
C ARG A 23 10.19 9.95 0.83
N ASP A 24 11.25 9.23 1.19
CA ASP A 24 11.16 7.83 1.59
C ASP A 24 10.68 7.75 3.05
N ILE A 25 9.38 7.55 3.24
CA ILE A 25 8.73 7.47 4.55
C ILE A 25 8.26 6.04 4.76
N PRO A 26 8.75 5.32 5.78
CA PRO A 26 8.38 3.94 5.98
C PRO A 26 6.91 3.78 6.37
N LEU A 27 6.36 2.60 6.08
CA LEU A 27 5.06 2.19 6.59
C LEU A 27 5.11 2.07 8.11
N ILE A 28 4.09 2.62 8.77
CA ILE A 28 3.84 2.35 10.20
C ILE A 28 3.23 0.95 10.37
N ALA A 29 3.11 0.47 11.61
CA ALA A 29 2.56 -0.87 11.90
C ALA A 29 1.21 -1.12 11.21
N GLN A 30 0.28 -0.16 11.28
CA GLN A 30 -1.00 -0.25 10.57
C GLN A 30 -0.83 -0.35 9.04
N GLY A 31 0.14 0.37 8.47
CA GLY A 31 0.42 0.31 7.03
C GLY A 31 0.95 -1.05 6.58
N ARG A 32 1.72 -1.73 7.43
CA ARG A 32 2.19 -3.10 7.17
C ARG A 32 1.04 -4.10 7.18
N LEU A 33 0.15 -4.01 8.18
CA LEU A 33 -1.07 -4.84 8.24
C LEU A 33 -1.97 -4.61 7.02
N GLN A 34 -2.08 -3.37 6.53
CA GLN A 34 -2.81 -3.07 5.29
C GLN A 34 -2.16 -3.74 4.07
N ALA A 35 -0.83 -3.70 3.97
CA ALA A 35 -0.11 -4.36 2.88
C ALA A 35 -0.28 -5.88 2.92
N GLU A 36 -0.23 -6.49 4.12
CA GLU A 36 -0.50 -7.92 4.32
C GLU A 36 -1.94 -8.28 3.92
N ALA A 37 -2.94 -7.48 4.32
CA ALA A 37 -4.33 -7.72 3.95
C ALA A 37 -4.54 -7.66 2.42
N VAL A 38 -3.87 -6.73 1.73
CA VAL A 38 -3.88 -6.69 0.26
C VAL A 38 -3.21 -7.93 -0.33
N ALA A 39 -2.06 -8.35 0.21
CA ALA A 39 -1.38 -9.55 -0.26
C ALA A 39 -2.25 -10.80 -0.12
N GLN A 40 -2.99 -10.94 0.99
CA GLN A 40 -3.96 -12.03 1.17
C GLN A 40 -5.12 -11.93 0.16
N ALA A 41 -5.70 -10.74 -0.01
CA ALA A 41 -6.82 -10.56 -0.93
C ALA A 41 -6.46 -10.77 -2.41
N LEU A 42 -5.23 -10.48 -2.79
CA LEU A 42 -4.73 -10.62 -4.17
C LEU A 42 -4.06 -11.97 -4.43
N GLY A 43 -3.65 -12.71 -3.39
CA GLY A 43 -2.92 -13.98 -3.54
C GLY A 43 -3.66 -15.05 -4.34
N GLU A 44 -4.99 -14.98 -4.39
CA GLU A 44 -5.84 -15.89 -5.18
C GLU A 44 -6.04 -15.42 -6.63
N THR A 45 -5.60 -14.21 -6.98
CA THR A 45 -5.72 -13.67 -8.34
C THR A 45 -4.43 -13.90 -9.12
N VAL A 46 -4.54 -14.43 -10.35
CA VAL A 46 -3.41 -14.45 -11.29
C VAL A 46 -3.11 -13.01 -11.71
N THR A 47 -2.14 -12.40 -11.04
CA THR A 47 -1.68 -11.04 -11.32
C THR A 47 -0.17 -11.02 -11.51
N ALA A 48 0.29 -10.40 -12.59
CA ALA A 48 1.68 -9.97 -12.72
C ALA A 48 1.75 -8.51 -12.24
N ALA A 49 2.56 -8.24 -11.22
CA ALA A 49 2.93 -6.88 -10.87
C ALA A 49 4.11 -6.47 -11.76
N VAL A 50 4.02 -5.28 -12.38
CA VAL A 50 5.09 -4.66 -13.19
C VAL A 50 5.54 -3.39 -12.51
#